data_AF-A0A840BZA1-F1
#
_entry.id   AF-A0A840BZA1-F1
#
_cell.length_a   1.000
_cell.length_b   1.000
_cell.length_c   1.000
_cell.angle_alpha   90.00
_cell.angle_beta   90.00
_cell.angle_gamma   90.00
#
_symmetry.space_group_name_H-M   'P 1'
#
loop_
_entity.id
_entity.type
_entity.pdbx_description
1 polymer ?
#
loop_
_entity_poly.entity_id
_entity_poly.type
_entity_poly.pdbx_seq_one_letter_code
_entity_poly.pdbx_strand_id
1 'polypeptide(L)'
;MLIGVAEGAARSFEIDERAEGYLVRPRQRDTGQVEIEAGRVFRTAVAAFAFAEREALLERYAEARLESGPDGAMPLARDWHKAESLFLTISGSLADEGFGADLLVAWAAYEDAEERRRLH
;
A
#
# COMPACT_ATOMS: atom_id res chain seq x y z
N MET A 1 13.06 -3.98 -5.78
CA MET A 1 13.48 -2.77 -6.53
C MET A 1 12.34 -1.77 -6.43
N LEU A 2 12.62 -0.51 -6.08
CA LEU A 2 11.58 0.53 -6.09
C LEU A 2 11.18 0.82 -7.53
N ILE A 3 9.89 0.65 -7.85
CA ILE A 3 9.35 0.80 -9.21
C ILE A 3 8.32 1.92 -9.34
N GLY A 4 7.84 2.48 -8.23
CA GLY A 4 6.84 3.54 -8.24
C GLY A 4 6.59 4.14 -6.86
N VAL A 5 6.00 5.31 -6.84
CA VAL A 5 5.60 6.03 -5.62
C VAL A 5 4.28 6.76 -5.90
N ALA A 6 3.32 6.67 -4.99
CA ALA A 6 2.14 7.53 -4.96
C ALA A 6 2.24 8.48 -3.75
N GLU A 7 2.04 9.78 -3.98
CA GLU A 7 2.28 10.80 -2.95
C GLU A 7 0.97 11.14 -2.20
N GLY A 8 0.87 10.75 -0.94
CA GLY A 8 -0.16 11.22 -0.02
C GLY A 8 0.10 12.64 0.49
N ALA A 9 -0.57 13.00 1.58
CA ALA A 9 -0.38 14.29 2.23
C ALA A 9 0.81 14.25 3.21
N ALA A 10 0.83 13.25 4.10
CA ALA A 10 1.88 13.04 5.10
C ALA A 10 2.81 11.86 4.76
N ARG A 11 2.30 10.87 4.03
CA ARG A 11 3.04 9.66 3.65
C ARG A 11 3.16 9.55 2.14
N SER A 12 4.25 8.97 1.67
CA SER A 12 4.33 8.42 0.32
C SER A 12 4.12 6.91 0.37
N PHE A 13 3.52 6.35 -0.67
CA PHE A 13 3.26 4.92 -0.80
C PHE A 13 4.22 4.37 -1.84
N GLU A 14 5.32 3.79 -1.36
CA GLU A 14 6.37 3.19 -2.19
C GLU A 14 5.93 1.81 -2.70
N ILE A 15 6.23 1.53 -3.97
CA ILE A 15 5.96 0.25 -4.62
C ILE A 15 7.30 -0.43 -4.92
N ASP A 16 7.60 -1.49 -4.19
CA ASP A 16 8.79 -2.32 -4.38
C ASP A 16 8.44 -3.63 -5.10
N GLU A 17 9.10 -3.90 -6.22
CA GLU A 17 9.13 -5.23 -6.83
C GLU A 17 10.01 -6.18 -6.00
N ARG A 18 9.50 -7.37 -5.72
CA ARG A 18 10.08 -8.43 -4.90
C ARG A 18 9.87 -9.78 -5.58
N ALA A 19 10.50 -10.84 -5.08
CA ALA A 19 10.30 -12.18 -5.62
C ALA A 19 8.86 -12.67 -5.39
N GLU A 20 8.25 -12.22 -4.30
CA GLU A 20 6.91 -12.58 -3.84
C GLU A 20 5.80 -11.74 -4.51
N GLY A 21 6.17 -10.72 -5.29
CA GLY A 21 5.25 -9.81 -5.96
C GLY A 21 5.62 -8.34 -5.79
N TYR A 22 4.62 -7.50 -5.55
CA TYR A 22 4.74 -6.04 -5.47
C TYR A 22 4.30 -5.57 -4.09
N LEU A 23 5.25 -5.14 -3.27
CA LEU A 23 5.00 -4.60 -1.94
C LEU A 23 4.70 -3.11 -2.04
N VAL A 24 3.51 -2.70 -1.62
CA VAL A 24 3.17 -1.32 -1.34
C VAL A 24 3.37 -1.05 0.14
N ARG A 25 4.15 -0.02 0.50
CA ARG A 25 4.37 0.33 1.90
C ARG A 25 4.34 1.84 2.11
N PRO A 26 3.76 2.32 3.22
CA PRO A 26 3.82 3.73 3.56
C PRO A 26 5.23 4.11 4.04
N ARG A 27 5.64 5.32 3.65
CA ARG A 27 6.83 6.02 4.12
C ARG A 27 6.44 7.41 4.59
N GLN A 28 6.71 7.72 5.85
CA GLN A 28 6.51 9.06 6.42
C GLN A 28 7.40 10.06 5.68
N ARG A 29 6.84 11.17 5.19
CA ARG A 29 7.61 12.16 4.40
C ARG A 29 8.58 12.97 5.24
N ASP A 30 8.22 13.26 6.49
CA ASP A 30 8.98 14.11 7.40
C ASP A 30 10.18 13.38 8.02
N THR A 31 9.98 12.13 8.43
CA THR A 31 10.98 11.31 9.12
C THR A 31 11.63 10.28 8.22
N GLY A 32 11.02 9.96 7.07
CA GLY A 32 11.45 8.88 6.20
C GLY A 32 11.22 7.48 6.78
N GLN A 33 10.50 7.36 7.90
CA GLN A 33 10.20 6.07 8.53
C GLN A 33 9.29 5.24 7.62
N VAL A 34 9.61 3.96 7.50
CA VAL A 34 8.86 2.99 6.68
C VAL A 34 8.19 1.99 7.62
N GLU A 35 6.88 1.85 7.49
CA GLU A 35 6.09 0.91 8.31
C GLU A 35 5.78 -0.33 7.46
N ILE A 36 6.65 -1.34 7.54
CA ILE A 36 6.52 -2.57 6.74
C ILE A 36 5.24 -3.33 7.08
N GLU A 37 4.86 -3.40 8.36
CA GLU A 37 3.66 -4.12 8.83
C GLU A 37 2.36 -3.48 8.33
N ALA A 38 2.38 -2.17 8.06
CA ALA A 38 1.27 -1.46 7.42
C ALA A 38 1.25 -1.64 5.89
N GLY A 39 2.20 -2.38 5.33
CA GLY A 39 2.32 -2.66 3.91
C GLY A 39 1.33 -3.73 3.42
N ARG A 40 1.16 -3.77 2.10
CA ARG A 40 0.32 -4.75 1.42
C ARG A 40 1.01 -5.26 0.17
N VAL A 41 0.94 -6.56 -0.07
CA VAL A 41 1.66 -7.24 -1.14
C VAL A 41 0.65 -7.71 -2.18
N PHE A 42 0.95 -7.46 -3.44
CA PHE A 42 0.12 -7.81 -4.59
C PHE A 42 0.87 -8.74 -5.52
N ARG A 43 0.14 -9.63 -6.19
CA ARG A 43 0.72 -10.51 -7.22
C ARG A 43 0.94 -9.77 -8.54
N THR A 44 0.20 -8.69 -8.76
CA THR A 44 0.20 -7.92 -10.01
C THR A 44 0.58 -6.46 -9.77
N ALA A 45 1.43 -5.91 -10.63
CA ALA A 45 1.87 -4.53 -10.54
C ALA A 45 0.67 -3.57 -10.63
N VAL A 46 -0.27 -3.82 -11.55
CA VAL A 46 -1.41 -2.94 -11.80
C VAL A 46 -2.29 -2.80 -10.55
N ALA A 47 -2.52 -3.89 -9.80
CA ALA A 47 -3.25 -3.82 -8.53
C ALA A 47 -2.47 -3.04 -7.46
N ALA A 48 -1.14 -3.22 -7.39
CA ALA A 48 -0.28 -2.47 -6.47
C ALA A 48 -0.31 -0.96 -6.74
N PHE A 49 -0.16 -0.55 -8.01
CA PHE A 49 -0.24 0.86 -8.39
C PHE A 49 -1.62 1.45 -8.11
N ALA A 50 -2.70 0.73 -8.43
CA ALA A 50 -4.07 1.20 -8.14
C ALA A 50 -4.33 1.32 -6.63
N PHE A 51 -3.79 0.40 -5.83
CA PHE A 51 -3.87 0.47 -4.37
C PHE A 51 -3.09 1.67 -3.80
N ALA A 52 -1.85 1.88 -4.25
CA ALA A 52 -1.01 2.98 -3.78
C ALA A 52 -1.65 4.34 -4.08
N GLU A 53 -2.19 4.52 -5.28
CA GLU A 53 -2.91 5.74 -5.67
C GLU A 53 -4.17 5.96 -4.83
N ARG A 54 -4.96 4.90 -4.58
CA ARG A 54 -6.13 4.98 -3.70
C ARG A 54 -5.75 5.49 -2.32
N GLU A 55 -4.70 4.94 -1.73
CA GLU A 55 -4.27 5.29 -0.38
C GLU A 55 -3.73 6.72 -0.29
N ALA A 56 -2.94 7.14 -1.28
CA ALA A 56 -2.48 8.52 -1.39
C ALA A 56 -3.65 9.52 -1.44
N LEU A 57 -4.66 9.23 -2.26
CA LEU A 57 -5.85 10.08 -2.39
C LEU A 57 -6.75 10.03 -1.15
N LEU A 58 -6.88 8.86 -0.50
CA LEU A 58 -7.60 8.72 0.76
C LEU A 58 -6.96 9.60 1.84
N GLU A 59 -5.64 9.57 1.96
CA GLU A 59 -4.94 10.39 2.94
C GLU A 59 -5.15 11.88 2.69
N ARG A 60 -5.00 12.34 1.44
CA ARG A 60 -5.27 13.74 1.07
C ARG A 60 -6.70 14.16 1.36
N TYR A 61 -7.67 13.28 1.06
CA TYR A 61 -9.07 13.53 1.37
C TYR A 61 -9.31 13.61 2.89
N ALA A 62 -8.73 12.70 3.67
CA ALA A 62 -8.85 12.69 5.12
C ALA A 62 -8.26 13.96 5.74
N GLU A 63 -7.08 14.39 5.28
CA GLU A 63 -6.42 15.61 5.71
C GLU A 63 -7.27 16.85 5.40
N ALA A 64 -7.70 17.02 4.15
CA ALA A 64 -8.56 18.15 3.77
C ALA A 64 -9.89 18.19 4.53
N ARG A 65 -10.44 17.01 4.86
CA ARG A 65 -11.66 16.90 5.66
C ARG A 65 -11.45 17.35 7.10
N LEU A 66 -10.27 17.11 7.67
CA LEU A 66 -9.90 17.59 9.00
C LEU A 66 -9.64 19.10 9.01
N GLU A 67 -8.97 19.64 7.99
CA GLU A 67 -8.60 21.06 7.92
C GLU A 67 -9.77 21.99 7.53
N SER A 68 -10.57 21.58 6.53
CA SER A 68 -11.56 22.45 5.88
C SER A 68 -13.00 21.94 6.02
N GLY A 69 -13.20 20.84 6.74
CA GLY A 69 -14.50 20.20 6.89
C GLY A 69 -14.98 19.47 5.64
N PRO A 70 -16.21 18.89 5.69
CA PRO A 70 -16.74 18.05 4.61
C PRO A 70 -16.87 18.74 3.25
N ASP A 71 -17.30 20.01 3.24
CA ASP A 71 -17.55 20.76 2.01
C ASP A 71 -16.24 21.14 1.30
N GLY A 72 -15.21 21.52 2.06
CA GLY A 72 -13.88 21.82 1.53
C GLY A 72 -13.18 20.60 0.94
N ALA A 73 -13.46 19.40 1.48
CA ALA A 73 -12.87 18.15 1.01
C ALA A 73 -13.62 17.50 -0.18
N MET A 74 -14.77 18.04 -0.59
CA MET A 74 -15.62 17.43 -1.62
C MET A 74 -14.89 17.17 -2.96
N PRO A 75 -14.02 18.07 -3.48
CA PRO A 75 -13.27 17.79 -4.70
C PRO A 75 -12.38 16.55 -4.58
N LEU A 76 -11.69 16.39 -3.44
CA LEU A 76 -10.82 15.26 -3.16
C LEU A 76 -11.61 13.98 -2.89
N ALA A 77 -12.80 14.07 -2.32
CA ALA A 77 -13.69 12.94 -2.11
C ALA A 77 -14.05 12.27 -3.45
N ARG A 78 -14.31 13.06 -4.50
CA ARG A 78 -14.62 12.56 -5.84
C ARG A 78 -13.44 11.78 -6.43
N ASP A 79 -12.23 12.30 -6.29
CA ASP A 79 -11.04 11.67 -6.87
C ASP A 79 -10.64 10.41 -6.10
N TRP A 80 -10.72 10.44 -4.77
CA TRP A 80 -10.57 9.24 -3.95
C TRP A 80 -11.58 8.15 -4.34
N HIS A 81 -12.86 8.48 -4.47
CA HIS A 81 -13.89 7.47 -4.80
C HIS A 81 -13.71 6.86 -6.20
N LYS A 82 -13.21 7.64 -7.18
CA LYS A 82 -12.81 7.10 -8.49
C LYS A 82 -11.66 6.11 -8.35
N ALA A 83 -10.63 6.46 -7.59
CA ALA A 83 -9.48 5.58 -7.36
C ALA A 83 -9.87 4.31 -6.60
N GLU A 84 -10.77 4.41 -5.62
CA GLU A 84 -11.35 3.27 -4.91
C GLU A 84 -12.10 2.35 -5.88
N SER A 85 -12.99 2.90 -6.71
CA SER A 85 -13.74 2.13 -7.71
C SER A 85 -12.82 1.45 -8.71
N LEU A 86 -11.76 2.14 -9.16
CA LEU A 86 -10.76 1.60 -10.06
C LEU A 86 -9.98 0.45 -9.42
N PHE A 87 -9.52 0.64 -8.18
CA PHE A 87 -8.82 -0.40 -7.43
C PHE A 87 -9.70 -1.65 -7.27
N LEU A 88 -10.95 -1.50 -6.82
CA LEU A 88 -11.89 -2.62 -6.64
C LEU A 88 -12.16 -3.36 -7.95
N THR A 89 -12.27 -2.62 -9.06
CA THR A 89 -12.48 -3.22 -10.39
C THR A 89 -11.26 -4.04 -10.82
N ILE A 90 -10.06 -3.48 -10.67
CA ILE A 90 -8.79 -4.13 -11.05
C ILE A 90 -8.53 -5.35 -10.18
N SER A 91 -8.57 -5.18 -8.85
CA SER A 91 -8.28 -6.26 -7.90
C SER A 91 -9.30 -7.39 -8.02
N GLY A 92 -10.58 -7.08 -8.18
CA GLY A 92 -11.61 -8.09 -8.42
C GLY A 92 -11.39 -8.85 -9.73
N SER A 93 -11.10 -8.16 -10.83
CA SER A 93 -10.89 -8.79 -12.14
C SER A 93 -9.63 -9.67 -12.20
N LEU A 94 -8.59 -9.28 -11.47
CA LEU A 94 -7.33 -10.04 -11.37
C LEU A 94 -7.31 -11.02 -10.18
N ALA A 95 -8.38 -11.07 -9.40
CA ALA A 95 -8.47 -11.75 -8.11
C ALA A 95 -7.33 -11.36 -7.13
N ASP A 96 -6.75 -10.17 -7.27
CA ASP A 96 -5.56 -9.70 -6.57
C ASP A 96 -5.87 -8.54 -5.62
N GLU A 97 -6.52 -8.87 -4.51
CA GLU A 97 -6.85 -7.91 -3.44
C GLU A 97 -5.62 -7.53 -2.61
N GLY A 98 -4.53 -8.28 -2.74
CA GLY A 98 -3.32 -8.16 -1.94
C GLY A 98 -3.50 -8.64 -0.49
N PHE A 99 -2.38 -9.03 0.12
CA PHE A 99 -2.32 -9.56 1.48
C PHE A 99 -1.44 -8.68 2.36
N GLY A 100 -1.68 -8.70 3.67
CA GLY A 100 -0.89 -7.92 4.62
C GLY A 100 0.59 -8.31 4.58
N ALA A 101 1.48 -7.33 4.65
CA ALA A 101 2.92 -7.55 4.63
C ALA A 101 3.45 -8.14 5.95
N ASP A 102 2.66 -8.10 7.02
CA ASP A 102 2.87 -8.86 8.25
C ASP A 102 3.02 -10.37 7.99
N LEU A 103 2.28 -10.90 7.02
CA LEU A 103 2.41 -12.30 6.59
C LEU A 103 3.78 -12.60 5.94
N LEU A 104 4.40 -11.64 5.25
CA LEU A 104 5.76 -11.81 4.73
C LEU A 104 6.79 -11.87 5.86
N VAL A 105 6.65 -11.01 6.86
CA VAL A 105 7.54 -11.01 8.03
C VAL A 105 7.43 -12.34 8.77
N ALA A 106 6.20 -12.82 8.98
CA ALA A 106 5.94 -14.11 9.60
C ALA A 106 6.51 -15.29 8.79
N TRP A 107 6.38 -15.25 7.45
CA TRP A 107 6.91 -16.28 6.57
C TRP A 107 8.45 -16.34 6.65
N ALA A 108 9.13 -15.20 6.52
CA ALA A 108 10.59 -15.16 6.59
C ALA A 108 11.10 -15.70 7.93
N ALA A 109 10.45 -15.34 9.03
CA ALA A 109 10.79 -15.86 10.35
C ALA A 109 10.60 -17.39 10.47
N TYR A 110 9.60 -17.95 9.79
CA TYR A 110 9.37 -19.40 9.74
C TYR A 110 10.46 -20.12 8.94
N GLU A 111 10.85 -19.60 7.77
CA GLU A 111 11.92 -20.18 6.95
C GLU A 111 13.26 -20.21 7.69
N ASP A 112 13.62 -19.11 8.35
CA ASP A 112 14.82 -19.02 9.19
C ASP A 112 14.81 -20.07 10.32
N ALA A 113 13.63 -20.34 10.90
CA ALA A 113 13.47 -21.33 11.96
C ALA A 113 13.54 -22.78 11.45
N GLU A 114 13.00 -23.04 10.26
CA GLU A 114 13.14 -24.32 9.56
C GLU A 114 14.59 -24.60 9.18
N GLU A 115 15.30 -23.62 8.61
CA GLU A 115 16.69 -23.78 8.22
C GLU A 115 17.58 -24.08 9.44
N ARG A 116 17.41 -23.33 10.53
CA ARG A 116 18.09 -23.61 11.80
C ARG A 116 17.82 -25.03 12.31
N ARG A 117 16.59 -25.53 12.19
CA ARG A 117 16.25 -26.92 12.60
C ARG A 117 16.90 -27.98 11.72
N ARG A 118 17.14 -27.71 10.44
CA ARG A 118 17.79 -28.66 9.52
C ARG A 118 19.30 -28.74 9.69
N LEU A 119 19.91 -27.69 10.25
CA LEU A 119 21.35 -27.60 10.53
C LEU A 119 21.75 -28.19 11.90
N HIS A 120 20.79 -28.68 12.68
CA HIS A 120 20.97 -29.37 13.97
C HIS A 120 20.51 -30.82 13.89
#